data_AF-A0A953NV92-F1
#
_entry.id   AF-A0A953NV92-F1
#
_cell.length_a   1.000
_cell.length_b   1.000
_cell.length_c   1.000
_cell.angle_alpha   90.00
_cell.angle_beta   90.00
_cell.angle_gamma   90.00
#
_symmetry.space_group_name_H-M   'P 1'
#
loop_
_entity.id
_entity.type
_entity.pdbx_description
1 polymer ?
#
loop_
_entity_poly.entity_id
_entity_poly.type
_entity_poly.pdbx_seq_one_letter_code
_entity_poly.pdbx_strand_id
1 'polypeptide(L)'
;TRPMGSDGDQESFRKSPALFEAKADVARAQQSGRMDSRWRWIDGRNALLSGNAASATDTLEKMRTEGRISPRLQIELAAAYFERDSASDKPNLAKAIDLLEGVLAMPGVSKEDRIVALFNVAVAYEKINAWQLVADRLTEYLKLDPSGPWSKEARTRLEAARAKLPAPRPQGYRSPSFFFFIALIPTSSNR
;
A
#
# COMPACT_ATOMS: atom_id res chain seq x y z
N THR A 1 -23.58 -28.29 -27.68
CA THR A 1 -23.67 -27.30 -26.59
C THR A 1 -22.42 -27.42 -25.72
N ARG A 2 -21.60 -26.37 -25.61
CA ARG A 2 -20.54 -26.17 -24.60
C ARG A 2 -21.04 -25.08 -23.63
N PRO A 3 -20.44 -24.82 -22.45
CA PRO A 3 -19.60 -25.66 -21.58
C PRO A 3 -19.96 -25.52 -20.07
N MET A 4 -19.35 -26.30 -19.17
CA MET A 4 -19.14 -25.88 -17.77
C MET A 4 -17.68 -26.14 -17.40
N GLY A 5 -16.91 -25.06 -17.31
CA GLY A 5 -15.64 -24.99 -16.60
C GLY A 5 -15.86 -24.11 -15.38
N SER A 6 -15.50 -24.60 -14.20
CA SER A 6 -15.62 -23.89 -12.92
C SER A 6 -14.65 -24.51 -11.90
N ASP A 7 -13.36 -24.50 -12.21
CA ASP A 7 -12.29 -24.86 -11.25
C ASP A 7 -11.16 -23.81 -11.17
N GLY A 8 -11.20 -22.75 -12.01
CA GLY A 8 -10.13 -21.73 -12.07
C GLY A 8 -10.23 -20.61 -11.02
N ASP A 9 -11.41 -20.40 -10.44
CA ASP A 9 -11.68 -19.18 -9.65
C ASP A 9 -11.33 -19.32 -8.16
N GLN A 10 -11.16 -20.55 -7.67
CA GLN A 10 -10.77 -20.81 -6.27
C GLN A 10 -9.26 -20.75 -6.04
N GLU A 11 -8.45 -20.84 -7.09
CA GLU A 11 -7.00 -20.95 -6.98
C GLU A 11 -6.29 -19.59 -6.97
N SER A 12 -6.88 -18.58 -7.65
CA SER A 12 -6.43 -17.18 -7.60
C SER A 12 -6.72 -16.53 -6.24
N PHE A 13 -7.82 -16.94 -5.59
CA PHE A 13 -8.22 -16.53 -4.24
C PHE A 13 -7.21 -16.91 -3.14
N ARG A 14 -6.31 -17.87 -3.41
CA ARG A 14 -5.34 -18.39 -2.44
C ARG A 14 -3.98 -17.66 -2.39
N LYS A 15 -3.75 -16.62 -3.20
CA LYS A 15 -2.39 -16.10 -3.45
C LYS A 15 -2.08 -14.67 -2.97
N SER A 16 -2.82 -14.11 -2.01
CA SER A 16 -2.43 -12.84 -1.35
C SER A 16 -1.95 -13.06 0.09
N PRO A 17 -0.63 -13.04 0.36
CA PRO A 17 -0.07 -13.30 1.69
C PRO A 17 -0.58 -12.36 2.79
N ALA A 18 -0.92 -11.11 2.46
CA ALA A 18 -1.36 -10.10 3.42
C ALA A 18 -2.74 -10.42 4.06
N LEU A 19 -3.62 -11.13 3.34
CA LEU A 19 -4.92 -11.57 3.87
C LEU A 19 -4.83 -12.91 4.63
N PHE A 20 -3.86 -13.77 4.28
CA PHE A 20 -3.65 -15.05 4.96
C PHE A 20 -2.96 -14.89 6.32
N GLU A 21 -2.03 -13.94 6.50
CA GLU A 21 -1.53 -13.63 7.84
C GLU A 21 -2.61 -12.98 8.71
N ALA A 22 -3.41 -12.06 8.16
CA ALA A 22 -4.54 -11.48 8.90
C ALA A 22 -5.60 -12.53 9.32
N LYS A 23 -5.74 -13.65 8.59
CA LYS A 23 -6.56 -14.82 8.96
C LYS A 23 -5.87 -15.72 9.99
N ALA A 24 -4.59 -16.05 9.78
CA ALA A 24 -3.83 -16.96 10.63
C ALA A 24 -3.45 -16.34 11.99
N ASP A 25 -3.26 -15.02 12.05
CA ASP A 25 -2.99 -14.27 13.28
C ASP A 25 -4.28 -14.10 14.12
N VAL A 26 -5.45 -14.01 13.47
CA VAL A 26 -6.76 -14.07 14.15
C VAL A 26 -7.01 -15.44 14.76
N ALA A 27 -6.78 -16.50 14.01
CA ALA A 27 -6.92 -17.87 14.52
C ALA A 27 -5.94 -18.18 15.67
N ARG A 28 -4.67 -17.71 15.57
CA ARG A 28 -3.67 -17.88 16.64
C ARG A 28 -3.94 -16.99 17.86
N ALA A 29 -4.47 -15.78 17.67
CA ALA A 29 -4.89 -14.90 18.77
C ALA A 29 -6.10 -15.46 19.53
N GLN A 30 -7.05 -16.10 18.83
CA GLN A 30 -8.20 -16.78 19.45
C GLN A 30 -7.79 -17.97 20.32
N GLN A 31 -6.79 -18.74 19.90
CA GLN A 31 -6.31 -19.91 20.65
C GLN A 31 -5.46 -19.56 21.88
N SER A 32 -4.86 -18.36 21.92
CA SER A 32 -3.91 -17.97 22.98
C SER A 32 -4.54 -17.22 24.15
N GLY A 33 -5.87 -17.01 24.16
CA GLY A 33 -6.62 -16.43 25.29
C GLY A 33 -6.26 -14.98 25.65
N ARG A 34 -5.39 -14.32 24.87
CA ARG A 34 -4.95 -12.93 25.08
C ARG A 34 -5.81 -11.97 24.27
N MET A 35 -7.07 -11.83 24.69
CA MET A 35 -7.96 -10.78 24.20
C MET A 35 -7.65 -9.46 24.87
N ASP A 36 -6.67 -8.73 24.35
CA ASP A 36 -6.43 -7.34 24.76
C ASP A 36 -7.33 -6.36 23.98
N SER A 37 -7.58 -5.17 24.55
CA SER A 37 -8.61 -4.18 24.13
C SER A 37 -8.51 -3.69 22.67
N ARG A 38 -7.46 -4.05 21.94
CA ARG A 38 -7.24 -3.79 20.51
C ARG A 38 -8.15 -4.63 19.58
N TRP A 39 -8.79 -5.67 20.12
CA TRP A 39 -9.51 -6.73 19.39
C TRP A 39 -11.04 -6.59 19.26
N ARG A 40 -11.64 -5.48 19.69
CA ARG A 40 -13.11 -5.34 19.80
C ARG A 40 -13.87 -4.98 18.50
N TRP A 41 -13.30 -5.14 17.30
CA TRP A 41 -13.86 -4.61 16.03
C TRP A 41 -14.14 -5.68 14.96
N ILE A 42 -14.64 -6.84 15.37
CA ILE A 42 -14.74 -8.07 14.57
C ILE A 42 -15.86 -8.10 13.48
N ASP A 43 -16.72 -7.09 13.35
CA ASP A 43 -17.89 -7.24 12.44
C ASP A 43 -17.56 -7.03 10.95
N GLY A 44 -16.77 -6.01 10.58
CA GLY A 44 -16.30 -5.86 9.18
C GLY A 44 -15.30 -6.95 8.78
N ARG A 45 -14.50 -7.40 9.76
CA ARG A 45 -13.53 -8.48 9.60
C ARG A 45 -14.22 -9.83 9.38
N ASN A 46 -15.33 -10.13 10.06
CA ASN A 46 -16.11 -11.34 9.82
C ASN A 46 -16.65 -11.43 8.38
N ALA A 47 -17.14 -10.33 7.79
CA ALA A 47 -17.61 -10.32 6.41
C ALA A 47 -16.47 -10.53 5.39
N LEU A 48 -15.28 -9.94 5.65
CA LEU A 48 -14.06 -10.19 4.87
C LEU A 48 -13.55 -11.64 5.03
N LEU A 49 -13.67 -12.19 6.24
CA LEU A 49 -13.29 -13.58 6.56
C LEU A 49 -14.21 -14.60 5.89
N SER A 50 -15.51 -14.29 5.71
CA SER A 50 -16.49 -15.10 4.98
C SER A 50 -16.36 -15.02 3.45
N GLY A 51 -15.39 -14.26 2.92
CA GLY A 51 -15.14 -14.14 1.48
C GLY A 51 -16.11 -13.25 0.71
N ASN A 52 -16.92 -12.44 1.41
CA ASN A 52 -17.87 -11.53 0.78
C ASN A 52 -17.37 -10.07 0.87
N ALA A 53 -16.34 -9.76 0.09
CA ALA A 53 -15.76 -8.41 0.02
C ALA A 53 -16.79 -7.35 -0.43
N ALA A 54 -17.76 -7.73 -1.27
CA ALA A 54 -18.86 -6.85 -1.68
C ALA A 54 -19.74 -6.43 -0.49
N SER A 55 -20.23 -7.40 0.29
CA SER A 55 -21.06 -7.11 1.47
C SER A 55 -20.30 -6.32 2.55
N ALA A 56 -19.01 -6.61 2.75
CA ALA A 56 -18.16 -5.81 3.63
C ALA A 56 -18.05 -4.36 3.15
N THR A 57 -17.82 -4.16 1.85
CA THR A 57 -17.77 -2.82 1.24
C THR A 57 -19.07 -2.06 1.48
N ASP A 58 -20.23 -2.66 1.19
CA ASP A 58 -21.54 -2.03 1.34
C ASP A 58 -21.81 -1.63 2.80
N THR A 59 -21.47 -2.50 3.75
CA THR A 59 -21.66 -2.25 5.18
C THR A 59 -20.79 -1.10 5.68
N LEU A 60 -19.50 -1.10 5.29
CA LEU A 60 -18.54 -0.07 5.70
C LEU A 60 -18.85 1.28 5.03
N GLU A 61 -19.31 1.27 3.78
CA GLU A 61 -19.81 2.46 3.09
C GLU A 61 -21.03 3.05 3.79
N LYS A 62 -21.99 2.20 4.18
CA LYS A 62 -23.16 2.64 4.95
C LYS A 62 -22.74 3.34 6.25
N MET A 63 -21.83 2.75 7.02
CA MET A 63 -21.30 3.37 8.24
C MET A 63 -20.66 4.74 7.97
N ARG A 64 -19.93 4.87 6.87
CA ARG A 64 -19.31 6.13 6.44
C ARG A 64 -20.38 7.19 6.10
N THR A 65 -21.43 6.80 5.36
CA THR A 65 -22.54 7.70 5.02
C THR A 65 -23.37 8.14 6.23
N GLU A 66 -23.42 7.32 7.28
CA GLU A 66 -24.04 7.65 8.57
C GLU A 66 -23.17 8.57 9.44
N GLY A 67 -22.11 9.17 8.88
CA GLY A 67 -21.27 10.17 9.53
C GLY A 67 -20.16 9.60 10.41
N ARG A 68 -19.98 8.28 10.45
CA ARG A 68 -18.83 7.68 11.15
C ARG A 68 -17.62 7.84 10.25
N ILE A 69 -16.81 8.87 10.46
CA ILE A 69 -15.55 9.05 9.74
C ILE A 69 -14.42 8.90 10.75
N SER A 70 -13.63 7.84 10.61
CA SER A 70 -12.44 7.60 11.43
C SER A 70 -11.32 7.00 10.57
N PRO A 71 -10.04 7.21 10.95
CA PRO A 71 -8.91 6.59 10.27
C PRO A 71 -9.10 5.07 10.12
N ARG A 72 -9.55 4.43 11.20
CA ARG A 72 -9.75 2.99 11.24
C ARG A 72 -10.84 2.51 10.28
N LEU A 73 -11.98 3.19 10.20
CA LEU A 73 -13.04 2.82 9.23
C LEU A 73 -12.52 2.91 7.80
N GLN A 74 -11.74 3.94 7.48
CA GLN A 74 -11.18 4.10 6.14
C GLN A 74 -10.17 3.02 5.79
N ILE A 75 -9.34 2.57 6.74
CA ILE A 75 -8.43 1.44 6.54
C ILE A 75 -9.20 0.15 6.24
N GLU A 76 -10.24 -0.16 7.02
CA GLU A 76 -11.06 -1.36 6.82
C GLU A 76 -11.80 -1.30 5.47
N LEU A 77 -12.35 -0.13 5.12
CA LEU A 77 -13.01 0.08 3.83
C LEU A 77 -12.03 -0.05 2.65
N ALA A 78 -10.81 0.46 2.81
CA ALA A 78 -9.77 0.29 1.80
C ALA A 78 -9.40 -1.18 1.59
N ALA A 79 -9.30 -1.97 2.68
CA ALA A 79 -9.06 -3.40 2.59
C ALA A 79 -10.21 -4.11 1.86
N ALA A 80 -11.47 -3.76 2.15
CA ALA A 80 -12.62 -4.31 1.44
C ALA A 80 -12.60 -3.99 -0.06
N TYR A 81 -12.27 -2.75 -0.43
CA TYR A 81 -12.08 -2.35 -1.82
C TYR A 81 -10.93 -3.11 -2.50
N PHE A 82 -9.79 -3.25 -1.81
CA PHE A 82 -8.65 -4.00 -2.34
C PHE A 82 -9.03 -5.45 -2.63
N GLU A 83 -9.67 -6.13 -1.69
CA GLU A 83 -10.09 -7.53 -1.87
C GLU A 83 -11.07 -7.69 -3.03
N ARG A 84 -12.04 -6.78 -3.14
CA ARG A 84 -13.02 -6.81 -4.25
C ARG A 84 -12.36 -6.57 -5.62
N ASP A 85 -11.42 -5.63 -5.70
CA ASP A 85 -10.95 -5.09 -6.97
C ASP A 85 -9.58 -5.68 -7.42
N SER A 86 -8.92 -6.48 -6.57
CA SER A 86 -7.57 -7.04 -6.82
C SER A 86 -7.52 -8.33 -7.65
N ALA A 87 -8.67 -8.92 -7.97
CA ALA A 87 -8.74 -10.23 -8.63
C ALA A 87 -8.32 -10.22 -10.12
N SER A 88 -8.33 -9.05 -10.78
CA SER A 88 -7.97 -8.93 -12.18
C SER A 88 -6.46 -8.74 -12.42
N ASP A 89 -6.00 -9.02 -13.65
CA ASP A 89 -4.61 -8.78 -14.07
C ASP A 89 -4.21 -7.30 -14.06
N LYS A 90 -5.21 -6.40 -14.21
CA LYS A 90 -5.04 -4.95 -14.16
C LYS A 90 -6.02 -4.37 -13.14
N PRO A 91 -5.75 -4.57 -11.84
CA PRO A 91 -6.70 -4.23 -10.80
C PRO A 91 -6.85 -2.71 -10.66
N ASN A 92 -8.10 -2.24 -10.55
CA ASN A 92 -8.39 -0.84 -10.29
C ASN A 92 -8.43 -0.61 -8.77
N LEU A 93 -7.27 -0.29 -8.19
CA LEU A 93 -7.11 -0.10 -6.75
C LEU A 93 -7.19 1.36 -6.29
N ALA A 94 -7.63 2.28 -7.17
CA ALA A 94 -7.65 3.71 -6.87
C ALA A 94 -8.39 4.03 -5.56
N LYS A 95 -9.58 3.44 -5.35
CA LYS A 95 -10.37 3.66 -4.13
C LYS A 95 -9.65 3.20 -2.86
N ALA A 96 -9.00 2.03 -2.90
CA ALA A 96 -8.26 1.52 -1.75
C ALA A 96 -7.06 2.42 -1.43
N ILE A 97 -6.31 2.83 -2.46
CA ILE A 97 -5.15 3.71 -2.33
C ILE A 97 -5.56 5.08 -1.79
N ASP A 98 -6.59 5.71 -2.36
CA ASP A 98 -7.06 7.05 -1.95
C ASP A 98 -7.49 7.08 -0.49
N LEU A 99 -8.19 6.04 -0.02
CA LEU A 99 -8.58 5.92 1.38
C LEU A 99 -7.36 5.81 2.30
N LEU A 100 -6.37 4.99 1.95
CA LEU A 100 -5.19 4.78 2.78
C LEU A 100 -4.28 6.02 2.81
N GLU A 101 -4.02 6.63 1.66
CA GLU A 101 -3.28 7.90 1.58
C GLU A 101 -4.03 9.02 2.31
N GLY A 102 -5.36 9.04 2.21
CA GLY A 102 -6.23 9.92 2.98
C GLY A 102 -6.00 9.78 4.48
N VAL A 103 -5.96 8.55 5.00
CA VAL A 103 -5.64 8.26 6.41
C VAL A 103 -4.26 8.77 6.80
N LEU A 104 -3.24 8.57 5.96
CA LEU A 104 -1.88 9.02 6.24
C LEU A 104 -1.75 10.55 6.29
N ALA A 105 -2.61 11.25 5.55
CA ALA A 105 -2.73 12.70 5.52
C ALA A 105 -3.59 13.28 6.68
N MET A 106 -4.33 12.46 7.41
CA MET A 106 -5.17 12.95 8.52
C MET A 106 -4.35 13.49 9.69
N PRO A 107 -4.69 14.68 10.23
CA PRO A 107 -4.10 15.16 11.46
C PRO A 107 -4.55 14.28 12.63
N GLY A 108 -3.62 13.96 13.53
CA GLY A 108 -3.94 13.19 14.75
C GLY A 108 -4.23 11.70 14.54
N VAL A 109 -3.93 11.14 13.35
CA VAL A 109 -3.98 9.68 13.17
C VAL A 109 -3.08 8.99 14.19
N SER A 110 -3.61 7.94 14.84
CA SER A 110 -2.87 7.16 15.83
C SER A 110 -1.64 6.53 15.20
N LYS A 111 -0.60 6.26 16.00
CA LYS A 111 0.59 5.55 15.53
C LYS A 111 0.20 4.18 14.96
N GLU A 112 -0.71 3.50 15.62
CA GLU A 112 -1.23 2.20 15.22
C GLU A 112 -1.91 2.24 13.85
N ASP A 113 -2.85 3.15 13.64
CA ASP A 113 -3.56 3.27 12.36
C ASP A 113 -2.61 3.70 11.23
N ARG A 114 -1.64 4.60 11.52
CA ARG A 114 -0.61 5.01 10.55
C ARG A 114 0.25 3.83 10.10
N ILE A 115 0.69 2.98 11.03
CA ILE A 115 1.48 1.78 10.73
C ILE A 115 0.69 0.84 9.82
N VAL A 116 -0.59 0.60 10.11
CA VAL A 116 -1.46 -0.25 9.28
C VAL A 116 -1.68 0.37 7.89
N ALA A 117 -1.97 1.67 7.82
CA ALA A 117 -2.20 2.36 6.55
C ALA A 117 -0.95 2.36 5.64
N LEU A 118 0.24 2.60 6.20
CA LEU A 118 1.51 2.54 5.46
C LEU A 118 1.77 1.16 4.86
N PHE A 119 1.55 0.10 5.64
CA PHE A 119 1.75 -1.26 5.14
C PHE A 119 0.74 -1.61 4.05
N ASN A 120 -0.55 -1.36 4.30
CA ASN A 120 -1.62 -1.69 3.35
C ASN A 120 -1.47 -0.92 2.03
N VAL A 121 -1.08 0.35 2.07
CA VAL A 121 -0.93 1.14 0.84
C VAL A 121 0.27 0.66 0.02
N ALA A 122 1.36 0.22 0.68
CA ALA A 122 2.47 -0.40 -0.01
C ALA A 122 2.05 -1.68 -0.74
N VAL A 123 1.23 -2.54 -0.11
CA VAL A 123 0.67 -3.74 -0.76
C VAL A 123 -0.21 -3.37 -1.97
N ALA A 124 -1.02 -2.32 -1.85
CA ALA A 124 -1.83 -1.81 -2.97
C ALA A 124 -0.97 -1.31 -4.13
N TYR A 125 0.08 -0.53 -3.85
CA TYR A 125 1.05 -0.08 -4.84
C TYR A 125 1.81 -1.23 -5.50
N GLU A 126 2.18 -2.25 -4.73
CA GLU A 126 2.88 -3.42 -5.23
C GLU A 126 2.03 -4.17 -6.26
N LYS A 127 0.73 -4.33 -5.96
CA LYS A 127 -0.22 -5.01 -6.83
C LYS A 127 -0.41 -4.31 -8.19
N ILE A 128 -0.19 -2.99 -8.26
CA ILE A 128 -0.19 -2.21 -9.52
C ILE A 128 1.22 -1.92 -10.06
N ASN A 129 2.26 -2.57 -9.51
CA ASN A 129 3.66 -2.43 -9.91
C ASN A 129 4.24 -1.00 -9.74
N ALA A 130 3.73 -0.21 -8.81
CA ALA A 130 4.23 1.12 -8.49
C ALA A 130 5.44 1.06 -7.54
N TRP A 131 6.53 0.42 -7.98
CA TRP A 131 7.66 0.00 -7.12
C TRP A 131 8.32 1.11 -6.31
N GLN A 132 8.39 2.34 -6.84
CA GLN A 132 8.95 3.46 -6.10
C GLN A 132 8.09 3.79 -4.88
N LEU A 133 6.77 3.84 -5.07
CA LEU A 133 5.82 4.11 -3.99
C LEU A 133 5.80 2.98 -2.95
N VAL A 134 5.97 1.72 -3.37
CA VAL A 134 6.17 0.59 -2.44
C VAL A 134 7.39 0.84 -1.56
N ALA A 135 8.53 1.19 -2.17
CA ALA A 135 9.78 1.40 -1.44
C ALA A 135 9.68 2.57 -0.46
N ASP A 136 9.05 3.67 -0.87
CA ASP A 136 8.86 4.86 -0.04
C ASP A 136 8.01 4.53 1.19
N ARG A 137 6.84 3.90 0.99
CA ARG A 137 5.88 3.58 2.07
C ARG A 137 6.40 2.52 3.03
N LEU A 138 7.10 1.50 2.55
CA LEU A 138 7.73 0.50 3.44
C LEU A 138 8.94 1.05 4.20
N THR A 139 9.66 2.01 3.62
CA THR A 139 10.73 2.72 4.34
C THR A 139 10.15 3.55 5.49
N GLU A 140 9.03 4.24 5.27
CA GLU A 140 8.31 4.95 6.33
C GLU A 140 7.78 3.98 7.41
N TYR A 141 7.15 2.87 7.00
CA TYR A 141 6.68 1.83 7.92
C TYR A 141 7.80 1.33 8.84
N LEU A 142 8.95 0.94 8.26
CA LEU A 142 10.07 0.39 9.01
C LEU A 142 10.76 1.40 9.94
N LYS A 143 10.61 2.71 9.70
CA LYS A 143 11.05 3.75 10.65
C LYS A 143 10.15 3.80 11.89
N LEU A 144 8.84 3.56 11.73
CA LEU A 144 7.87 3.63 12.83
C LEU A 144 7.77 2.31 13.61
N ASP A 145 7.93 1.19 12.93
CA ASP A 145 7.75 -0.17 13.46
C ASP A 145 8.82 -1.17 12.98
N PRO A 146 10.10 -0.96 13.32
CA PRO A 146 11.23 -1.77 12.81
C PRO A 146 11.22 -3.23 13.28
N SER A 147 10.47 -3.55 14.33
CA SER A 147 10.42 -4.89 14.94
C SER A 147 8.98 -5.38 15.16
N GLY A 148 8.01 -4.74 14.50
CA GLY A 148 6.61 -5.13 14.61
C GLY A 148 6.27 -6.42 13.88
N PRO A 149 5.00 -6.86 13.96
CA PRO A 149 4.53 -8.12 13.40
C PRO A 149 4.84 -8.28 11.91
N TRP A 150 4.71 -7.20 11.12
CA TRP A 150 4.97 -7.20 9.68
C TRP A 150 6.38 -6.74 9.31
N SER A 151 7.28 -6.49 10.27
CA SER A 151 8.62 -5.95 9.99
C SER A 151 9.47 -6.85 9.09
N LYS A 152 9.35 -8.17 9.24
CA LYS A 152 10.03 -9.14 8.37
C LYS A 152 9.49 -9.08 6.95
N GLU A 153 8.16 -9.12 6.79
CA GLU A 153 7.51 -9.04 5.49
C GLU A 153 7.79 -7.70 4.79
N ALA A 154 7.69 -6.59 5.52
CA ALA A 154 7.99 -5.25 5.02
C ALA A 154 9.43 -5.15 4.50
N ARG A 155 10.42 -5.72 5.20
CA ARG A 155 11.81 -5.79 4.70
C ARG A 155 11.89 -6.61 3.41
N THR A 156 11.27 -7.78 3.37
CA THR A 156 11.28 -8.64 2.17
C THR A 156 10.66 -7.93 0.96
N ARG A 157 9.50 -7.30 1.13
CA ARG A 157 8.81 -6.53 0.07
C ARG A 157 9.62 -5.30 -0.36
N LEU A 158 10.25 -4.59 0.59
CA LEU A 158 11.11 -3.45 0.29
C LEU A 158 12.31 -3.84 -0.57
N GLU A 159 12.98 -4.94 -0.24
CA GLU A 159 14.10 -5.44 -1.04
C GLU A 159 13.63 -5.89 -2.43
N ALA A 160 12.48 -6.56 -2.53
CA ALA A 160 11.87 -6.91 -3.82
C ALA A 160 11.53 -5.66 -4.66
N ALA A 161 10.96 -4.63 -4.05
CA ALA A 161 10.65 -3.37 -4.73
C ALA A 161 11.93 -2.67 -5.22
N ARG A 162 12.97 -2.61 -4.38
CA ARG A 162 14.28 -2.03 -4.75
C ARG A 162 14.93 -2.77 -5.93
N ALA A 163 14.82 -4.08 -5.97
CA ALA A 163 15.32 -4.88 -7.09
C ALA A 163 14.57 -4.62 -8.43
N LYS A 164 13.36 -4.05 -8.37
CA LYS A 164 12.56 -3.65 -9.55
C LYS A 164 12.80 -2.20 -9.98
N LEU A 165 13.46 -1.40 -9.16
CA LEU A 165 13.80 -0.03 -9.50
C LEU A 165 15.02 0.00 -10.42
N PRO A 166 15.06 0.94 -11.39
CA PRO A 166 16.29 1.15 -12.16
C PRO A 166 17.43 1.52 -11.20
N ALA A 167 18.64 1.08 -11.52
CA ALA A 167 19.82 1.50 -10.79
C ALA A 167 19.83 3.03 -10.68
N PRO A 168 20.17 3.60 -9.52
CA PRO A 168 20.35 5.04 -9.39
C PRO A 168 21.28 5.48 -10.51
N ARG A 169 20.81 6.38 -11.38
CA ARG A 169 21.67 6.91 -12.43
C ARG A 169 22.90 7.47 -11.71
N PRO A 170 24.12 7.02 -12.02
CA PRO A 170 25.30 7.64 -11.43
C PRO A 170 25.20 9.14 -11.74
N GLN A 171 25.29 9.99 -10.71
CA GLN A 171 25.42 11.44 -10.84
C GLN A 171 26.80 11.80 -11.44
N GLY A 172 27.18 11.11 -12.52
CA GLY A 172 28.39 11.30 -13.28
C GLY A 172 28.09 12.07 -14.55
N TYR A 173 27.73 13.34 -14.43
CA TYR A 173 28.20 14.42 -15.30
C TYR A 173 27.85 15.78 -14.67
N ARG A 174 28.60 16.18 -13.65
CA ARG A 174 28.98 17.59 -13.52
C ARG A 174 30.09 17.80 -14.54
N SER A 175 29.74 18.26 -15.73
CA SER A 175 30.70 19.04 -16.52
C SER A 175 30.27 20.50 -16.46
N PRO A 176 30.98 21.36 -15.71
CA PRO A 176 31.05 22.76 -16.05
C PRO A 176 31.96 22.88 -17.27
N SER A 177 31.39 22.85 -18.48
CA SER A 177 32.06 23.35 -19.69
C SER A 177 31.55 24.77 -19.91
N PHE A 178 32.24 25.77 -19.35
CA PHE A 178 33.16 26.61 -20.11
C PHE A 178 32.56 27.10 -21.44
N PHE A 179 31.71 28.13 -21.37
CA PHE A 179 31.63 29.08 -22.47
C PHE A 179 32.75 30.11 -22.27
N PHE A 180 33.92 29.83 -22.84
CA PHE A 180 34.89 30.87 -23.16
C PHE A 180 34.28 31.74 -24.26
N PHE A 181 33.65 32.86 -23.88
CA PHE A 181 33.50 33.98 -24.81
C PHE A 181 34.83 34.72 -24.87
N ILE A 182 35.65 34.38 -25.87
CA ILE A 182 36.72 35.27 -26.31
C ILE A 182 36.02 36.44 -27.00
N ALA A 183 35.85 37.55 -26.28
CA ALA A 183 35.57 38.83 -26.91
C ALA A 183 36.87 39.31 -27.56
N LEU A 184 36.97 39.10 -28.89
CA LEU A 184 37.97 39.74 -29.72
C LEU A 184 37.81 41.26 -29.59
N ILE A 185 38.86 41.95 -29.18
CA ILE A 185 38.95 43.42 -29.24
C ILE A 185 39.16 43.82 -30.71
N PRO A 186 38.29 44.63 -31.33
CA PRO A 186 38.67 45.36 -32.51
C PRO A 186 39.33 46.69 -32.08
N THR A 187 40.61 46.82 -32.42
CA THR A 187 41.30 48.10 -32.48
C THR A 187 40.66 48.98 -33.55
N SER A 188 40.10 50.11 -33.15
CA SER A 188 39.79 51.21 -34.06
C SER A 188 40.65 52.41 -33.69
N SER A 189 41.74 52.55 -34.43
CA SER A 189 42.45 53.80 -34.63
C SER A 189 41.61 54.69 -35.55
N ASN A 190 41.25 55.91 -35.13
CA ASN A 190 41.36 57.06 -36.02
C ASN A 190 41.20 58.39 -35.26
N ARG A 191 42.20 59.26 -35.50
CA ARG A 191 42.30 60.72 -35.46
C ARG A 191 41.31 61.54 -34.65
#